data_AF-A0A3D6EQB5-F1
#
_entry.id   AF-A0A3D6EQB5-F1
#
_cell.length_a   1.000
_cell.length_b   1.000
_cell.length_c   1.000
_cell.angle_alpha   90.00
_cell.angle_beta   90.00
_cell.angle_gamma   90.00
#
_symmetry.space_group_name_H-M   'P 1'
#
loop_
_entity.id
_entity.type
_entity.pdbx_description
1 polymer ?
#
loop_
_entity_poly.entity_id
_entity_poly.type
_entity_poly.pdbx_seq_one_letter_code
_entity_poly.pdbx_strand_id
1 'polypeptide(L)'
;MKRSSIILIFVGLAAILQSCSSGKNALKQGDYYQAVSLAVNRLRQNPDHKKSKEVLKTSYQFAVDYLEQSAQNQITSNANFKWKNAVQSYEQINFLYEQIRTSPGALKVIPNPINKYKELTEVKGKAAEESYEAGVQAMLKNTREDAKRAYFLFTDANSLSPGYRESIEMMEQAKFNATIKVIVEPTFTNYNNWNFEPVVFGVNSNQFVKFYTPR
;
A
#
# COMPACT_ATOMS: atom_id res chain seq x y z
N MET A 1 15.89 -8.29 -46.36
CA MET A 1 16.20 -8.79 -44.99
C MET A 1 17.21 -7.90 -44.24
N LYS A 2 18.33 -7.46 -44.83
CA LYS A 2 19.35 -6.63 -44.13
C LYS A 2 18.85 -5.30 -43.53
N ARG A 3 17.92 -4.58 -44.19
CA ARG A 3 17.37 -3.30 -43.69
C ARG A 3 16.44 -3.45 -42.47
N SER A 4 15.67 -4.55 -42.40
CA SER A 4 14.78 -4.82 -41.25
C SER A 4 15.57 -5.23 -40.00
N SER A 5 16.65 -6.01 -40.17
CA SER A 5 17.56 -6.36 -39.07
C SER A 5 18.31 -5.14 -38.51
N ILE A 6 18.68 -4.15 -39.34
CA ILE A 6 19.32 -2.91 -38.87
C ILE A 6 18.34 -2.04 -38.08
N ILE A 7 17.06 -1.97 -38.49
CA ILE A 7 16.02 -1.23 -37.75
C ILE A 7 15.73 -1.90 -36.40
N LEU A 8 15.65 -3.23 -36.35
CA LEU A 8 15.49 -3.98 -35.10
C LEU A 8 16.67 -3.79 -34.14
N ILE A 9 17.90 -3.71 -34.66
CA ILE A 9 19.09 -3.40 -33.86
C ILE A 9 19.06 -1.95 -33.34
N PHE A 10 18.61 -0.99 -34.15
CA PHE A 10 18.49 0.42 -33.72
C PHE A 10 17.37 0.65 -32.69
N VAL A 11 16.23 -0.03 -32.83
CA VAL A 11 15.13 0.02 -31.86
C VAL A 11 15.53 -0.67 -30.55
N GLY A 12 16.25 -1.80 -30.63
CA GLY A 12 16.83 -2.45 -29.46
C GLY A 12 17.87 -1.59 -28.74
N LEU A 13 18.72 -0.87 -29.47
CA LEU A 13 19.75 0.01 -28.89
C LEU A 13 19.14 1.29 -28.27
N ALA A 14 18.08 1.84 -28.86
CA ALA A 14 17.34 2.98 -28.30
C ALA A 14 16.60 2.64 -27.00
N ALA A 15 16.05 1.42 -26.88
CA ALA A 15 15.40 0.95 -25.65
C ALA A 15 16.39 0.82 -24.47
N ILE A 16 17.65 0.48 -24.75
CA ILE A 16 18.70 0.36 -23.72
C ILE A 16 19.15 1.75 -23.22
N LEU A 17 19.13 2.78 -24.07
CA LEU A 17 19.52 4.15 -23.71
C LEU A 17 18.50 4.89 -22.82
N GLN A 18 17.21 4.55 -22.91
CA GLN A 18 16.16 5.10 -22.03
C GLN A 18 16.31 4.62 -20.56
N SER A 19 16.95 3.46 -20.34
CA SER A 19 17.16 2.92 -18.99
C SER A 19 18.31 3.58 -18.21
N CYS A 20 19.23 4.26 -18.92
CA CYS A 20 20.43 4.87 -18.33
C CYS A 20 20.26 6.33 -17.89
N SER A 21 19.09 6.95 -18.15
CA SER A 21 18.78 8.34 -17.78
C SER A 21 17.75 8.48 -16.65
N SER A 22 17.10 7.38 -16.24
CA SER A 22 15.90 7.42 -15.38
C SER A 22 16.14 8.01 -13.98
N GLY A 23 17.19 7.59 -13.27
CA GLY A 23 17.47 8.09 -11.90
C GLY A 23 17.95 9.54 -11.86
N LYS A 24 18.78 9.96 -12.83
CA LYS A 24 19.25 11.35 -12.93
C LYS A 24 18.11 12.29 -13.34
N ASN A 25 17.18 11.82 -14.18
CA ASN A 25 16.01 12.59 -14.57
C ASN A 25 15.04 12.77 -13.39
N ALA A 26 14.77 11.71 -12.62
CA ALA A 26 13.96 11.79 -11.41
C ALA A 26 14.53 12.83 -10.42
N LEU A 27 15.86 12.80 -10.19
CA LEU A 27 16.54 13.79 -9.35
C LEU A 27 16.35 15.23 -9.88
N LYS A 28 16.49 15.45 -11.19
CA LYS A 28 16.28 16.77 -11.81
C LYS A 28 14.84 17.27 -11.70
N GLN A 29 13.88 16.37 -11.62
CA GLN A 29 12.45 16.68 -11.48
C GLN A 29 12.03 16.86 -10.01
N GLY A 30 12.95 16.68 -9.05
CA GLY A 30 12.65 16.73 -7.62
C GLY A 30 12.00 15.46 -7.06
N ASP A 31 11.93 14.38 -7.85
CA ASP A 31 11.45 13.08 -7.38
C ASP A 31 12.59 12.29 -6.73
N TYR A 32 12.92 12.69 -5.50
CA TYR A 32 14.03 12.12 -4.75
C TYR A 32 13.80 10.65 -4.38
N TYR A 33 12.57 10.25 -4.05
CA TYR A 33 12.24 8.86 -3.71
C TYR A 33 12.50 7.92 -4.90
N GLN A 34 12.03 8.31 -6.09
CA GLN A 34 12.25 7.52 -7.29
C GLN A 34 13.73 7.53 -7.70
N ALA A 35 14.43 8.66 -7.57
CA ALA A 35 15.86 8.75 -7.84
C ALA A 35 16.67 7.76 -6.99
N VAL A 36 16.40 7.69 -5.68
CA VAL A 36 17.03 6.73 -4.76
C VAL A 36 16.68 5.30 -5.18
N SER A 37 15.39 4.99 -5.37
CA SER A 37 14.93 3.64 -5.70
C SER A 37 15.59 3.10 -6.97
N LEU A 38 15.66 3.92 -8.03
CA LEU A 38 16.32 3.56 -9.28
C LEU A 38 17.84 3.41 -9.12
N ALA A 39 18.48 4.29 -8.34
CA ALA A 39 19.91 4.21 -8.08
C ALA A 39 20.28 2.93 -7.32
N VAL A 40 19.52 2.59 -6.27
CA VAL A 40 19.73 1.36 -5.47
C VAL A 40 19.51 0.11 -6.32
N ASN A 41 18.45 0.06 -7.11
CA ASN A 41 18.18 -1.05 -8.03
C ASN A 41 19.32 -1.25 -9.03
N ARG A 42 19.89 -0.16 -9.56
CA ARG A 42 21.04 -0.24 -10.47
C ARG A 42 22.31 -0.70 -9.76
N LEU A 43 22.57 -0.22 -8.55
CA LEU A 43 23.71 -0.63 -7.74
C LEU A 43 23.62 -2.08 -7.26
N ARG A 44 22.41 -2.63 -7.14
CA ARG A 44 22.20 -4.07 -6.87
C ARG A 44 22.71 -4.93 -8.04
N GLN A 45 22.53 -4.47 -9.27
CA GLN A 45 22.99 -5.17 -10.48
C GLN A 45 24.46 -4.90 -10.80
N ASN A 46 24.91 -3.66 -10.59
CA ASN A 46 26.28 -3.23 -10.85
C ASN A 46 26.76 -2.33 -9.69
N PRO A 47 27.42 -2.90 -8.67
CA PRO A 47 27.86 -2.18 -7.48
C PRO A 47 28.82 -1.01 -7.77
N ASP A 48 29.50 -1.01 -8.91
CA ASP A 48 30.48 0.01 -9.29
C ASP A 48 29.97 1.04 -10.30
N HIS A 49 28.65 1.06 -10.53
CA HIS A 49 28.02 2.00 -11.44
C HIS A 49 28.14 3.46 -10.93
N LYS A 50 29.15 4.18 -11.45
CA LYS A 50 29.54 5.55 -11.03
C LYS A 50 28.37 6.53 -10.92
N LYS A 51 27.52 6.62 -11.96
CA LYS A 51 26.37 7.55 -11.99
C LYS A 51 25.34 7.23 -10.92
N SER A 52 25.11 5.95 -10.60
CA SER A 52 24.13 5.58 -9.57
C SER A 52 24.68 5.83 -8.16
N LYS A 53 26.00 5.65 -7.95
CA LYS A 53 26.64 6.08 -6.68
C LYS A 53 26.46 7.59 -6.46
N GLU A 54 26.67 8.39 -7.51
CA GLU A 54 26.49 9.86 -7.45
C GLU A 54 25.03 10.26 -7.19
N VAL A 55 24.08 9.68 -7.93
CA VAL A 55 22.64 9.95 -7.71
C VAL A 55 22.25 9.56 -6.30
N LEU A 56 22.60 8.35 -5.84
CA LEU A 56 22.26 7.90 -4.48
C LEU A 56 22.84 8.82 -3.40
N LYS A 57 24.12 9.23 -3.54
CA LYS A 57 24.79 10.12 -2.58
C LYS A 57 24.13 11.49 -2.50
N THR A 58 23.63 12.01 -3.62
CA THR A 58 23.02 13.34 -3.69
C THR A 58 21.54 13.34 -3.33
N SER A 59 20.80 12.29 -3.66
CA SER A 59 19.33 12.27 -3.51
C SER A 59 18.84 11.66 -2.19
N TYR A 60 19.64 10.84 -1.51
CA TYR A 60 19.15 10.07 -0.37
C TYR A 60 18.65 10.94 0.79
N GLN A 61 19.47 11.89 1.24
CA GLN A 61 19.07 12.76 2.35
C GLN A 61 17.84 13.60 1.98
N PHE A 62 17.78 14.15 0.77
CA PHE A 62 16.60 14.89 0.29
C PHE A 62 15.34 14.02 0.26
N ALA A 63 15.44 12.74 -0.11
CA ALA A 63 14.29 11.83 -0.08
C ALA A 63 13.78 11.62 1.35
N VAL A 64 14.70 11.40 2.31
CA VAL A 64 14.35 11.23 3.72
C VAL A 64 13.72 12.51 4.27
N ASP A 65 14.37 13.65 4.10
CA ASP A 65 13.88 14.95 4.60
C ASP A 65 12.51 15.31 4.02
N TYR A 66 12.33 15.12 2.72
CA TYR A 66 11.06 15.37 2.05
C TYR A 66 9.93 14.49 2.59
N LEU A 67 10.19 13.19 2.79
CA LEU A 67 9.20 12.26 3.33
C LEU A 67 8.90 12.54 4.80
N GLU A 68 9.90 12.88 5.61
CA GLU A 68 9.70 13.27 7.01
C GLU A 68 8.88 14.56 7.12
N GLN A 69 9.20 15.56 6.31
CA GLN A 69 8.44 16.80 6.25
C GLN A 69 7.00 16.56 5.77
N SER A 70 6.82 15.69 4.78
CA SER A 70 5.50 15.28 4.30
C SER A 70 4.68 14.64 5.43
N ALA A 71 5.26 13.68 6.14
CA ALA A 71 4.61 13.04 7.29
C ALA A 71 4.20 14.08 8.35
N GLN A 72 5.11 15.00 8.69
CA GLN A 72 4.84 16.01 9.70
C GLN A 72 3.75 17.00 9.25
N ASN A 73 3.76 17.43 7.99
CA ASN A 73 2.74 18.30 7.42
C ASN A 73 1.36 17.63 7.47
N GLN A 74 1.27 16.32 7.18
CA GLN A 74 0.02 15.57 7.33
C GLN A 74 -0.44 15.59 8.79
N ILE A 75 0.44 15.24 9.73
CA ILE A 75 0.14 15.19 11.17
C ILE A 75 -0.38 16.53 11.71
N THR A 76 0.19 17.64 11.26
CA THR A 76 -0.21 18.99 11.69
C THR A 76 -1.43 19.53 10.95
N SER A 77 -1.89 18.86 9.90
CA SER A 77 -3.07 19.27 9.15
C SER A 77 -4.37 19.00 9.91
N ASN A 78 -5.47 19.57 9.38
CA ASN A 78 -6.84 19.27 9.80
C ASN A 78 -7.53 18.26 8.88
N ALA A 79 -6.78 17.51 8.07
CA ALA A 79 -7.34 16.50 7.19
C ALA A 79 -7.85 15.29 8.00
N ASN A 80 -8.95 14.70 7.55
CA ASN A 80 -9.40 13.40 8.06
C ASN A 80 -8.39 12.32 7.67
N PHE A 81 -8.15 11.35 8.56
CA PHE A 81 -7.23 10.23 8.31
C PHE A 81 -5.78 10.67 8.10
N LYS A 82 -5.40 11.81 8.68
CA LYS A 82 -4.06 12.40 8.51
C LYS A 82 -2.94 11.48 9.00
N TRP A 83 -3.20 10.68 10.05
CA TRP A 83 -2.23 9.73 10.55
C TRP A 83 -1.97 8.60 9.54
N LYS A 84 -3.01 8.16 8.80
CA LYS A 84 -2.87 7.16 7.73
C LYS A 84 -1.98 7.66 6.59
N ASN A 85 -2.10 8.92 6.21
CA ASN A 85 -1.20 9.53 5.22
C ASN A 85 0.24 9.62 5.73
N ALA A 86 0.43 9.94 7.00
CA ALA A 86 1.77 9.97 7.61
C ALA A 86 2.40 8.57 7.70
N VAL A 87 1.60 7.50 7.94
CA VAL A 87 2.07 6.10 7.85
C VAL A 87 2.76 5.85 6.52
N GLN A 88 2.14 6.24 5.40
CA GLN A 88 2.69 6.00 4.06
C GLN A 88 4.08 6.61 3.89
N SER A 89 4.30 7.85 4.36
CA SER A 89 5.60 8.50 4.26
C SER A 89 6.68 7.80 5.08
N TYR A 90 6.38 7.37 6.30
CA TYR A 90 7.32 6.60 7.12
C TYR A 90 7.58 5.19 6.57
N GLU A 91 6.58 4.54 5.97
CA GLU A 91 6.76 3.28 5.25
C GLU A 91 7.70 3.43 4.06
N GLN A 92 7.59 4.54 3.30
CA GLN A 92 8.52 4.83 2.21
C GLN A 92 9.96 5.05 2.68
N ILE A 93 10.17 5.74 3.81
CA ILE A 93 11.51 5.89 4.40
C ILE A 93 12.09 4.52 4.77
N ASN A 94 11.31 3.69 5.47
CA ASN A 94 11.74 2.35 5.87
C ASN A 94 11.93 1.41 4.67
N PHE A 95 11.17 1.61 3.59
CA PHE A 95 11.41 0.91 2.34
C PHE A 95 12.79 1.27 1.76
N LEU A 96 13.13 2.56 1.66
CA LEU A 96 14.46 2.99 1.18
C LEU A 96 15.59 2.45 2.07
N TYR A 97 15.40 2.48 3.40
CA TYR A 97 16.31 1.86 4.36
C TYR A 97 16.59 0.40 4.02
N GLU A 98 15.53 -0.41 3.85
CA GLU A 98 15.66 -1.83 3.52
C GLU A 98 16.28 -2.06 2.13
N GLN A 99 15.92 -1.25 1.14
CA GLN A 99 16.51 -1.34 -0.21
C GLN A 99 18.02 -1.11 -0.17
N ILE A 100 18.49 -0.12 0.60
CA ILE A 100 19.93 0.20 0.76
C ILE A 100 20.62 -0.90 1.56
N ARG A 101 20.07 -1.29 2.71
CA ARG A 101 20.63 -2.30 3.61
C ARG A 101 20.84 -3.66 2.93
N THR A 102 19.93 -4.02 2.03
CA THR A 102 19.97 -5.29 1.27
C THR A 102 20.76 -5.21 -0.05
N SER A 103 21.37 -4.07 -0.37
CA SER A 103 22.17 -3.88 -1.59
C SER A 103 23.62 -3.53 -1.23
N PRO A 104 24.58 -4.47 -1.33
CA PRO A 104 25.98 -4.22 -0.95
C PRO A 104 26.61 -3.02 -1.67
N GLY A 105 26.24 -2.78 -2.93
CA GLY A 105 26.69 -1.61 -3.69
C GLY A 105 26.13 -0.29 -3.15
N ALA A 106 24.85 -0.27 -2.75
CA ALA A 106 24.23 0.91 -2.15
C ALA A 106 24.70 1.16 -0.71
N LEU A 107 24.84 0.10 0.08
CA LEU A 107 25.33 0.18 1.47
C LEU A 107 26.75 0.74 1.55
N LYS A 108 27.62 0.45 0.57
CA LYS A 108 28.95 1.10 0.47
C LYS A 108 28.86 2.62 0.25
N VAL A 109 27.80 3.10 -0.41
CA VAL A 109 27.59 4.53 -0.67
C VAL A 109 26.94 5.22 0.52
N ILE A 110 25.95 4.56 1.15
CA ILE A 110 25.23 5.02 2.34
C ILE A 110 25.38 3.96 3.44
N PRO A 111 26.46 4.02 4.24
CA PRO A 111 26.74 2.99 5.24
C PRO A 111 25.74 2.94 6.39
N ASN A 112 25.15 4.09 6.73
CA ASN A 112 24.22 4.26 7.83
C ASN A 112 22.88 4.79 7.29
N PRO A 113 22.07 3.97 6.60
CA PRO A 113 20.75 4.40 6.16
C PRO A 113 19.86 4.68 7.38
N ILE A 114 19.05 5.72 7.28
CA ILE A 114 18.09 6.18 8.28
C ILE A 114 16.84 5.30 8.21
N ASN A 115 16.40 4.79 9.36
CA ASN A 115 15.10 4.17 9.53
C ASN A 115 14.24 5.01 10.49
N LYS A 116 12.93 4.76 10.44
CA LYS A 116 11.88 5.41 11.22
C LYS A 116 10.88 4.38 11.75
N TYR A 117 11.35 3.19 12.16
CA TYR A 117 10.44 2.13 12.63
C TYR A 117 9.71 2.52 13.92
N LYS A 118 10.36 3.29 14.80
CA LYS A 118 9.75 3.78 16.03
C LYS A 118 8.62 4.76 15.72
N GLU A 119 8.90 5.79 14.92
CA GLU A 119 7.92 6.79 14.49
C GLU A 119 6.78 6.13 13.70
N LEU A 120 7.09 5.18 12.82
CA LEU A 120 6.09 4.41 12.10
C LEU A 120 5.14 3.66 13.06
N THR A 121 5.68 3.03 14.10
CA THR A 121 4.87 2.29 15.10
C THR A 121 3.95 3.24 15.86
N GLU A 122 4.46 4.38 16.31
CA GLU A 122 3.67 5.40 17.01
C GLU A 122 2.54 5.95 16.13
N VAL A 123 2.85 6.26 14.87
CA VAL A 123 1.87 6.81 13.92
C VAL A 123 0.85 5.75 13.49
N LYS A 124 1.24 4.48 13.35
CA LYS A 124 0.29 3.37 13.12
C LYS A 124 -0.71 3.22 14.26
N GLY A 125 -0.26 3.35 15.52
CA GLY A 125 -1.15 3.34 16.67
C GLY A 125 -2.21 4.44 16.62
N LYS A 126 -1.80 5.68 16.29
CA LYS A 126 -2.73 6.82 16.14
C LYS A 126 -3.67 6.68 14.95
N ALA A 127 -3.18 6.15 13.83
CA ALA A 127 -4.00 5.87 12.66
C ALA A 127 -5.04 4.78 12.95
N ALA A 128 -4.66 3.73 13.69
CA ALA A 128 -5.58 2.69 14.12
C ALA A 128 -6.68 3.24 15.05
N GLU A 129 -6.30 4.14 15.98
CA GLU A 129 -7.25 4.86 16.83
C GLU A 129 -8.25 5.67 16.02
N GLU A 130 -7.77 6.53 15.12
CA GLU A 130 -8.61 7.39 14.27
C GLU A 130 -9.60 6.55 13.43
N SER A 131 -9.11 5.45 12.83
CA SER A 131 -9.95 4.52 12.07
C SER A 131 -10.98 3.82 12.94
N TYR A 132 -10.60 3.32 14.13
CA TYR A 132 -11.50 2.63 15.03
C TYR A 132 -12.61 3.58 15.53
N GLU A 133 -12.25 4.79 15.95
CA GLU A 133 -13.22 5.79 16.42
C GLU A 133 -14.19 6.20 15.31
N ALA A 134 -13.70 6.42 14.09
CA ALA A 134 -14.56 6.67 12.94
C ALA A 134 -15.51 5.48 12.67
N GLY A 135 -15.04 4.24 12.86
CA GLY A 135 -15.84 3.02 12.74
C GLY A 135 -16.97 2.98 13.77
N VAL A 136 -16.68 3.31 15.03
CA VAL A 136 -17.68 3.42 16.10
C VAL A 136 -18.72 4.49 15.75
N GLN A 137 -18.29 5.68 15.33
CA GLN A 137 -19.21 6.76 14.94
C GLN A 137 -20.10 6.37 13.74
N ALA A 138 -19.58 5.58 12.80
CA ALA A 138 -20.38 5.06 11.71
C ALA A 138 -21.43 4.04 12.22
N MET A 139 -21.07 3.14 13.14
CA MET A 139 -22.01 2.17 13.72
C MET A 139 -23.18 2.85 14.44
N LEU A 140 -22.94 3.97 15.12
CA LEU A 140 -23.98 4.73 15.83
C LEU A 140 -25.09 5.25 14.93
N LYS A 141 -24.84 5.44 13.62
CA LYS A 141 -25.84 5.89 12.65
C LYS A 141 -26.87 4.81 12.31
N ASN A 142 -26.57 3.55 12.63
CA ASN A 142 -27.49 2.41 12.49
C ASN A 142 -28.12 2.26 11.09
N THR A 143 -27.37 2.61 10.04
CA THR A 143 -27.77 2.32 8.66
C THR A 143 -26.87 1.24 8.06
N ARG A 144 -27.40 0.51 7.07
CA ARG A 144 -26.64 -0.52 6.36
C ARG A 144 -25.38 0.04 5.69
N GLU A 145 -25.48 1.21 5.05
CA GLU A 145 -24.33 1.81 4.35
C GLU A 145 -23.27 2.31 5.35
N ASP A 146 -23.68 2.81 6.51
CA ASP A 146 -22.75 3.16 7.58
C ASP A 146 -22.10 1.91 8.20
N ALA A 147 -22.82 0.79 8.32
CA ALA A 147 -22.26 -0.48 8.76
C ALA A 147 -21.19 -1.03 7.79
N LYS A 148 -21.39 -0.89 6.46
CA LYS A 148 -20.34 -1.20 5.49
C LYS A 148 -19.11 -0.32 5.66
N ARG A 149 -19.31 0.98 5.89
CA ARG A 149 -18.21 1.92 6.13
C ARG A 149 -17.46 1.54 7.40
N ALA A 150 -18.18 1.24 8.47
CA ALA A 150 -17.62 0.79 9.74
C ALA A 150 -16.78 -0.48 9.57
N TYR A 151 -17.25 -1.46 8.79
CA TYR A 151 -16.50 -2.67 8.49
C TYR A 151 -15.11 -2.37 7.92
N PHE A 152 -15.02 -1.50 6.90
CA PHE A 152 -13.74 -1.12 6.31
C PHE A 152 -12.87 -0.30 7.28
N LEU A 153 -13.48 0.54 8.12
CA LEU A 153 -12.75 1.33 9.12
C LEU A 153 -12.14 0.44 10.22
N PHE A 154 -12.87 -0.59 10.68
CA PHE A 154 -12.33 -1.57 11.63
C PHE A 154 -11.28 -2.48 10.97
N THR A 155 -11.45 -2.81 9.68
CA THR A 155 -10.44 -3.52 8.90
C THR A 155 -9.15 -2.71 8.81
N ASP A 156 -9.27 -1.41 8.51
CA ASP A 156 -8.14 -0.47 8.50
C ASP A 156 -7.46 -0.42 9.88
N ALA A 157 -8.21 -0.26 10.96
CA ALA A 157 -7.67 -0.22 12.33
C ALA A 157 -6.87 -1.49 12.66
N ASN A 158 -7.43 -2.67 12.37
CA ASN A 158 -6.74 -3.95 12.58
C ASN A 158 -5.51 -4.11 11.66
N SER A 159 -5.55 -3.58 10.43
CA SER A 159 -4.39 -3.65 9.52
C SER A 159 -3.24 -2.74 9.96
N LEU A 160 -3.56 -1.61 10.58
CA LEU A 160 -2.60 -0.62 11.08
C LEU A 160 -1.98 -1.09 12.40
N SER A 161 -2.80 -1.63 13.30
CA SER A 161 -2.38 -2.25 14.55
C SER A 161 -3.18 -3.54 14.75
N PRO A 162 -2.59 -4.73 14.53
CA PRO A 162 -3.28 -6.00 14.70
C PRO A 162 -3.90 -6.14 16.09
N GLY A 163 -5.19 -6.48 16.15
CA GLY A 163 -5.94 -6.58 17.39
C GLY A 163 -6.12 -5.23 18.11
N TYR A 164 -6.16 -4.11 17.39
CA TYR A 164 -6.40 -2.80 17.98
C TYR A 164 -7.77 -2.78 18.67
N ARG A 165 -7.78 -2.77 20.01
CA ARG A 165 -9.01 -2.90 20.83
C ARG A 165 -9.86 -4.08 20.33
N GLU A 166 -11.18 -3.92 20.25
CA GLU A 166 -12.12 -4.94 19.74
C GLU A 166 -12.34 -4.82 18.22
N SER A 167 -11.33 -4.36 17.46
CA SER A 167 -11.48 -4.13 16.00
C SER A 167 -11.94 -5.38 15.24
N ILE A 168 -11.56 -6.57 15.68
CA ILE A 168 -11.95 -7.84 15.04
C ILE A 168 -13.44 -8.11 15.27
N GLU A 169 -13.90 -8.03 16.51
CA GLU A 169 -15.30 -8.23 16.89
C GLU A 169 -16.20 -7.16 16.27
N MET A 170 -15.74 -5.90 16.28
CA MET A 170 -16.45 -4.78 15.68
C MET A 170 -16.55 -4.91 14.15
N MET A 171 -15.50 -5.41 13.49
CA MET A 171 -15.55 -5.74 12.07
C MET A 171 -16.61 -6.82 11.78
N GLU A 172 -16.66 -7.89 12.57
CA GLU A 172 -17.68 -8.95 12.41
C GLU A 172 -19.11 -8.41 12.64
N GLN A 173 -19.31 -7.60 13.69
CA GLN A 173 -20.60 -6.99 13.98
C GLN A 173 -21.04 -6.02 12.88
N ALA A 174 -20.11 -5.18 12.39
CA ALA A 174 -20.37 -4.25 11.30
C ALA A 174 -20.72 -5.01 10.00
N LYS A 175 -20.01 -6.11 9.71
CA LYS A 175 -20.33 -6.99 8.57
C LYS A 175 -21.72 -7.57 8.70
N PHE A 176 -22.07 -8.11 9.86
CA PHE A 176 -23.39 -8.67 10.12
C PHE A 176 -24.51 -7.64 9.89
N ASN A 177 -24.34 -6.42 10.41
CA ASN A 177 -25.28 -5.31 10.23
C ASN A 177 -25.37 -4.85 8.76
N ALA A 178 -24.29 -4.96 8.01
CA ALA A 178 -24.22 -4.62 6.59
C ALA A 178 -24.80 -5.72 5.67
N THR A 179 -24.85 -6.98 6.13
CA THR A 179 -25.23 -8.13 5.31
C THR A 179 -26.73 -8.20 5.05
N ILE A 180 -27.11 -8.19 3.77
CA ILE A 180 -28.45 -8.62 3.36
C ILE A 180 -28.51 -10.14 3.44
N LYS A 181 -29.48 -10.64 4.19
CA LYS A 181 -29.74 -12.07 4.33
C LYS A 181 -30.87 -12.45 3.37
N VAL A 182 -30.56 -13.26 2.37
CA VAL A 182 -31.52 -13.73 1.38
C VAL A 182 -31.86 -15.18 1.67
N ILE A 183 -33.12 -15.46 1.96
CA ILE A 183 -33.60 -16.83 2.12
C ILE A 183 -34.04 -17.34 0.76
N VAL A 184 -33.50 -18.48 0.36
CA VAL A 184 -33.86 -19.16 -0.89
C VAL A 184 -34.56 -20.45 -0.52
N GLU A 185 -35.81 -20.55 -0.94
CA GLU A 185 -36.63 -21.74 -0.79
C GLU A 185 -36.71 -22.44 -2.16
N PRO A 186 -35.87 -23.45 -2.40
CA PRO A 186 -35.83 -24.10 -3.70
C PRO A 186 -37.08 -24.97 -3.88
N THR A 187 -37.63 -24.97 -5.10
CA THR A 187 -38.78 -25.83 -5.45
C THR A 187 -38.42 -27.32 -5.54
N PHE A 188 -37.12 -27.64 -5.46
CA PHE A 188 -36.58 -28.99 -5.48
C PHE A 188 -35.54 -29.17 -4.37
N THR A 189 -35.40 -30.39 -3.87
CA THR A 189 -34.46 -30.70 -2.79
C THR A 189 -33.02 -30.40 -3.20
N ASN A 190 -32.33 -29.61 -2.38
CA ASN A 190 -30.91 -29.31 -2.54
C ASN A 190 -30.05 -30.48 -2.03
N TYR A 191 -30.05 -31.61 -2.76
CA TYR A 191 -29.30 -32.82 -2.35
C TYR A 191 -27.79 -32.61 -2.24
N ASN A 192 -27.23 -31.69 -3.03
CA ASN A 192 -25.78 -31.45 -3.12
C ASN A 192 -25.29 -30.31 -2.22
N ASN A 193 -26.18 -29.75 -1.37
CA ASN A 193 -25.90 -28.58 -0.54
C ASN A 193 -25.21 -27.43 -1.32
N TRP A 194 -25.63 -27.22 -2.56
CA TRP A 194 -25.03 -26.20 -3.44
C TRP A 194 -25.41 -24.81 -2.93
N ASN A 195 -24.47 -23.89 -3.13
CA ASN A 195 -24.50 -22.54 -2.62
C ASN A 195 -24.93 -21.59 -3.77
N PHE A 196 -25.82 -20.63 -3.48
CA PHE A 196 -26.36 -19.68 -4.47
C PHE A 196 -25.41 -18.52 -4.81
N GLU A 197 -24.42 -18.22 -3.98
CA GLU A 197 -23.46 -17.12 -4.18
C GLU A 197 -22.68 -17.23 -5.50
N PRO A 198 -22.03 -18.35 -5.88
CA PRO A 198 -21.36 -18.47 -7.18
C PRO A 198 -22.30 -18.28 -8.37
N VAL A 199 -23.58 -18.68 -8.21
CA VAL A 199 -24.58 -18.56 -9.27
C VAL A 199 -25.01 -17.10 -9.45
N VAL A 200 -25.23 -16.37 -8.35
CA VAL A 200 -25.69 -14.98 -8.40
C VAL A 200 -24.55 -14.00 -8.67
N PHE A 201 -23.38 -14.23 -8.08
CA PHE A 201 -22.25 -13.30 -8.11
C PHE A 201 -21.17 -13.66 -9.12
N GLY A 202 -21.13 -14.91 -9.62
CA GLY A 202 -20.06 -15.36 -10.51
C GLY A 202 -18.69 -15.13 -9.89
N VAL A 203 -17.81 -14.44 -10.63
CA VAL A 203 -16.46 -14.08 -10.16
C VAL A 203 -16.43 -12.87 -9.21
N ASN A 204 -17.52 -12.10 -9.12
CA ASN A 204 -17.56 -10.84 -8.39
C ASN A 204 -18.27 -11.04 -7.04
N SER A 205 -17.55 -11.54 -6.04
CA SER A 205 -18.10 -11.79 -4.70
C SER A 205 -18.66 -10.52 -4.05
N ASN A 206 -19.80 -10.63 -3.35
CA ASN A 206 -20.33 -9.57 -2.50
C ASN A 206 -20.32 -9.99 -1.03
N GLN A 207 -19.36 -9.48 -0.26
CA GLN A 207 -19.19 -9.82 1.16
C GLN A 207 -20.34 -9.35 2.08
N PHE A 208 -21.27 -8.54 1.56
CA PHE A 208 -22.42 -7.98 2.30
C PHE A 208 -23.77 -8.51 1.80
N VAL A 209 -23.77 -9.65 1.11
CA VAL A 209 -24.97 -10.43 0.81
C VAL A 209 -24.65 -11.89 1.11
N LYS A 210 -25.57 -12.57 1.78
CA LYS A 210 -25.42 -13.99 2.11
C LYS A 210 -26.74 -14.71 1.87
N PHE A 211 -26.65 -15.83 1.16
CA PHE A 211 -27.80 -16.69 0.89
C PHE A 211 -27.92 -17.78 1.94
N TYR A 212 -29.14 -18.07 2.34
CA TYR A 212 -29.50 -19.11 3.30
C TYR A 212 -30.58 -20.00 2.69
N THR A 213 -30.52 -21.29 3.00
CA THR A 213 -31.59 -22.25 2.66
C THR A 213 -32.17 -22.75 3.97
N PRO A 214 -33.49 -22.61 4.21
CA PRO A 214 -34.14 -23.19 5.38
C PRO A 214 -33.90 -24.70 5.41
N ARG A 215 -33.69 -25.25 6.61
CA ARG A 215 -33.64 -26.71 6.81
C ARG A 215 -35.04 -27.23 7.08
#